data_AF-A0A6P1R2S4-F1
#
_entry.id   AF-A0A6P1R2S4-F1
#
_cell.length_a   1.000
_cell.length_b   1.000
_cell.length_c   1.000
_cell.angle_alpha   90.00
_cell.angle_beta   90.00
_cell.angle_gamma   90.00
#
_symmetry.space_group_name_H-M   'P 1'
#
loop_
_entity.id
_entity.type
_entity.pdbx_description
1 polymer ?
#
loop_
_entity_poly.entity_id
_entity_poly.type
_entity_poly.pdbx_seq_one_letter_code
_entity_poly.pdbx_strand_id
1 'polypeptide(L)'
;MTEANEEFLGEVEGYEGWYDAASGRWYGLLNFCKFLTLAAALASVVVSAVMDKEFFGGYGRWILVGIAIVTAAANEVLGQLKVREMEDLRERGRIEAARIGIYARQRVAELEGDPAALSKVKDEIRELLHRLELSQHGGAVLIDSPNKTP
;
A
#
# COMPACT_ATOMS: atom_id res chain seq x y z
N MET A 1 13.66 -23.22 22.52
CA MET A 1 12.88 -23.17 21.27
C MET A 1 13.53 -24.11 20.27
N THR A 2 12.77 -24.92 19.54
CA THR A 2 13.35 -25.82 18.52
C THR A 2 13.60 -25.05 17.24
N GLU A 3 14.59 -25.48 16.44
CA GLU A 3 14.92 -24.87 15.14
C GLU A 3 13.70 -24.78 14.20
N ALA A 4 12.87 -25.82 14.19
CA ALA A 4 11.62 -25.85 13.41
C ALA A 4 10.52 -24.89 13.92
N ASN A 5 10.62 -24.37 15.15
CA ASN A 5 9.74 -23.32 15.66
C ASN A 5 10.25 -21.94 15.27
N GLU A 6 11.57 -21.75 15.31
CA GLU A 6 12.23 -20.52 14.84
C GLU A 6 12.00 -20.31 13.35
N GLU A 7 12.19 -21.34 12.52
CA GLU A 7 11.93 -21.29 11.09
C GLU A 7 10.47 -20.90 10.78
N PHE A 8 9.52 -21.52 11.50
CA PHE A 8 8.10 -21.21 11.34
C PHE A 8 7.76 -19.76 11.73
N LEU A 9 8.30 -19.26 12.84
CA LEU A 9 8.10 -17.87 13.24
C LEU A 9 8.75 -16.91 12.23
N GLY A 10 9.92 -17.26 11.68
CA GLY A 10 10.57 -16.51 10.62
C GLY A 10 9.73 -16.44 9.34
N GLU A 11 9.03 -17.52 8.98
CA GLU A 11 8.08 -17.52 7.85
C GLU A 11 6.92 -16.53 8.10
N VAL A 12 6.30 -16.58 9.28
CA VAL A 12 5.20 -15.68 9.67
C VAL A 12 5.67 -14.22 9.70
N GLU A 13 6.86 -13.94 10.21
CA GLU A 13 7.46 -12.60 10.22
C GLU A 13 7.82 -12.12 8.81
N GLY A 14 8.20 -13.04 7.91
CA GLY A 14 8.39 -12.75 6.49
C GLY A 14 7.14 -12.20 5.82
N TYR A 15 5.96 -12.73 6.17
CA TYR A 15 4.68 -12.20 5.72
C TYR A 15 4.43 -10.78 6.22
N GLU A 16 4.66 -10.53 7.51
CA GLU A 16 4.54 -9.18 8.10
C GLU A 16 5.44 -8.18 7.38
N GLY A 17 6.71 -8.54 7.16
CA GLY A 17 7.69 -7.69 6.45
C GLY A 17 7.30 -7.41 5.00
N TRP A 18 6.71 -8.38 4.31
CA TRP A 18 6.20 -8.17 2.95
C TRP A 18 5.05 -7.15 2.92
N TYR A 19 4.07 -7.27 3.83
CA TYR A 19 2.94 -6.35 3.89
C TYR A 19 3.37 -4.94 4.31
N ASP A 20 4.35 -4.80 5.20
CA ASP A 20 4.92 -3.51 5.58
C ASP A 20 5.58 -2.81 4.39
N ALA A 21 6.43 -3.52 3.66
CA ALA A 21 7.06 -3.00 2.44
C ALA A 21 6.03 -2.66 1.36
N ALA A 22 4.99 -3.49 1.18
CA ALA A 22 3.94 -3.25 0.22
C ALA A 22 3.09 -2.02 0.59
N SER A 23 2.64 -1.90 1.84
CA SER A 23 1.90 -0.73 2.33
C SER A 23 2.72 0.55 2.17
N GLY A 24 3.99 0.53 2.56
CA GLY A 24 4.90 1.67 2.43
C GLY A 24 5.09 2.15 0.99
N ARG A 25 5.14 1.24 0.00
CA ARG A 25 5.23 1.60 -1.42
C ARG A 25 3.99 2.35 -1.90
N TRP A 26 2.80 1.85 -1.56
CA TRP A 26 1.54 2.49 -1.96
C TRP A 26 1.34 3.84 -1.27
N TYR A 27 1.67 3.92 0.02
CA TYR A 27 1.67 5.17 0.76
C TYR A 27 2.66 6.19 0.17
N GLY A 28 3.86 5.75 -0.19
CA GLY A 28 4.87 6.56 -0.87
C GLY A 28 4.38 7.11 -2.21
N LEU A 29 3.77 6.25 -3.04
CA LEU A 29 3.18 6.65 -4.31
C LEU A 29 2.06 7.68 -4.12
N LEU A 30 1.16 7.45 -3.16
CA LEU A 30 0.07 8.35 -2.82
C LEU A 30 0.59 9.74 -2.44
N ASN A 31 1.61 9.81 -1.58
CA ASN A 31 2.21 11.07 -1.16
C ASN A 31 2.98 11.75 -2.28
N PHE A 32 3.66 11.00 -3.14
CA PHE A 32 4.34 11.55 -4.30
C PHE A 32 3.35 12.22 -5.26
N CYS A 33 2.23 11.56 -5.57
CA CYS A 33 1.18 12.16 -6.41
C CYS A 33 0.58 13.41 -5.77
N LYS A 34 0.25 13.36 -4.47
CA LYS A 34 -0.25 14.54 -3.73
C LYS A 34 0.74 15.71 -3.77
N PHE A 35 2.03 15.41 -3.58
CA PHE A 35 3.08 16.41 -3.63
C PHE A 35 3.21 17.03 -5.03
N LEU A 36 3.17 16.22 -6.10
CA LEU A 36 3.18 16.73 -7.47
C LEU A 36 2.00 17.65 -7.75
N THR A 37 0.79 17.26 -7.33
CA THR A 37 -0.41 18.10 -7.51
C THR A 37 -0.30 19.41 -6.73
N LEU A 38 0.23 19.38 -5.50
CA LEU A 38 0.46 20.59 -4.70
C LEU A 38 1.54 21.49 -5.34
N ALA A 39 2.66 20.92 -5.78
CA ALA A 39 3.74 21.64 -6.43
C ALA A 39 3.26 22.29 -7.74
N ALA A 40 2.45 21.57 -8.54
CA ALA A 40 1.81 22.07 -9.75
C ALA A 40 0.87 23.26 -9.46
N ALA A 41 0.08 23.17 -8.39
CA ALA A 41 -0.79 24.27 -7.96
C ALA A 41 0.02 25.51 -7.54
N LEU A 42 1.08 25.33 -6.74
CA LEU A 42 1.97 26.42 -6.34
C LEU A 42 2.69 27.05 -7.54
N ALA A 43 3.20 26.23 -8.47
CA ALA A 43 3.82 26.71 -9.69
C ALA A 43 2.84 27.52 -10.55
N SER A 44 1.58 27.10 -10.65
CA SER A 44 0.53 27.85 -11.35
C SER A 44 0.31 29.24 -10.75
N VAL A 45 0.31 29.35 -9.42
CA VAL A 45 0.15 30.63 -8.71
C VAL A 45 1.34 31.54 -8.99
N VAL A 46 2.57 31.03 -8.89
CA VAL A 46 3.79 31.81 -9.17
C VAL A 46 3.83 32.29 -10.62
N VAL A 47 3.54 31.40 -11.58
CA VAL A 47 3.51 31.75 -13.00
C VAL A 47 2.45 32.81 -13.27
N SER A 48 1.28 32.71 -12.64
CA SER A 48 0.21 33.71 -12.78
C SER A 48 0.60 35.06 -12.19
N ALA A 49 1.35 35.08 -11.07
CA ALA A 49 1.80 36.31 -10.42
C ALA A 49 2.89 37.06 -11.20
N VAL A 50 3.72 36.34 -11.97
CA VAL A 50 4.85 36.90 -12.76
C VAL A 50 4.48 37.09 -14.23
N MET A 51 3.21 36.87 -14.59
CA MET A 51 2.77 36.78 -15.98
C MET A 51 2.60 38.16 -16.64
N ASP A 52 3.69 38.69 -17.20
CA ASP A 52 3.64 39.82 -18.14
C ASP A 52 3.40 39.37 -19.59
N LYS A 53 2.90 40.28 -20.45
CA LYS A 53 2.59 39.98 -21.87
C LYS A 53 3.78 39.41 -22.64
N GLU A 54 5.00 39.87 -22.37
CA GLU A 54 6.23 39.39 -23.02
C GLU A 54 6.61 37.97 -22.54
N PHE A 55 6.47 37.71 -21.24
CA PHE A 55 6.74 36.40 -20.65
C PHE A 55 5.75 35.33 -21.15
N PHE A 56 4.48 35.70 -21.29
CA PHE A 56 3.44 34.80 -21.81
C PHE A 56 3.67 34.43 -23.29
N GLY A 57 4.13 35.39 -24.10
CA GLY A 57 4.40 35.19 -25.53
C GLY A 57 5.58 34.26 -25.82
N GLY A 58 6.56 34.19 -24.91
CA GLY A 58 7.74 33.31 -25.04
C GLY A 58 7.51 31.90 -24.47
N TYR A 59 7.60 31.78 -23.14
CA TYR A 59 7.65 30.47 -22.46
C TYR A 59 6.44 30.21 -21.55
N GLY A 60 5.72 31.24 -21.12
CA GLY A 60 4.62 31.11 -20.16
C GLY A 60 3.51 30.16 -20.61
N ARG A 61 3.15 30.18 -21.91
CA ARG A 61 2.15 29.27 -22.48
C ARG A 61 2.54 27.79 -22.33
N TRP A 62 3.79 27.44 -22.60
CA TRP A 62 4.25 26.05 -22.52
C TRP A 62 4.39 25.58 -21.08
N ILE A 63 4.76 26.47 -20.15
CA ILE A 63 4.81 26.17 -18.71
C ILE A 63 3.41 25.81 -18.20
N LEU A 64 2.38 26.60 -18.54
CA LEU A 64 1.00 26.31 -18.12
C LEU A 64 0.49 24.99 -18.68
N VAL A 65 0.78 24.69 -19.95
CA VAL A 65 0.45 23.40 -20.57
C VAL A 65 1.16 22.25 -19.85
N GLY A 66 2.45 22.41 -19.52
CA GLY A 66 3.22 21.42 -18.76
C GLY A 66 2.62 21.15 -17.37
N ILE A 67 2.25 22.20 -16.64
CA ILE A 67 1.60 22.07 -15.33
C ILE A 67 0.26 21.33 -15.43
N ALA A 68 -0.55 21.65 -16.44
CA ALA A 68 -1.82 20.96 -16.67
C ALA A 68 -1.63 19.47 -16.97
N ILE A 69 -0.63 19.12 -17.79
CA ILE A 69 -0.30 17.72 -18.10
C ILE A 69 0.17 16.97 -16.84
N VAL A 70 1.07 17.56 -16.04
CA VAL A 70 1.54 16.93 -14.80
C VAL A 70 0.39 16.71 -13.82
N THR A 71 -0.49 17.69 -13.68
CA THR A 71 -1.67 17.60 -12.81
C THR A 71 -2.62 16.51 -13.29
N ALA A 72 -2.92 16.48 -14.59
CA ALA A 72 -3.79 15.47 -15.19
C ALA A 72 -3.19 14.06 -15.03
N ALA A 73 -1.90 13.89 -15.30
CA ALA A 73 -1.21 12.61 -15.13
C ALA A 73 -1.21 12.14 -13.67
N ALA A 74 -0.96 13.04 -12.70
CA ALA A 74 -1.01 12.70 -11.28
C ALA A 74 -2.42 12.27 -10.85
N ASN A 75 -3.46 12.98 -11.32
CA ASN A 75 -4.85 12.63 -11.04
C ASN A 75 -5.26 11.30 -11.71
N GLU A 76 -4.80 11.06 -12.94
CA GLU A 76 -5.08 9.82 -13.66
C GLU A 76 -4.41 8.63 -12.96
N VAL A 77 -3.16 8.77 -12.52
CA VAL A 77 -2.47 7.73 -11.73
C VAL A 77 -3.22 7.44 -10.43
N LEU A 78 -3.65 8.47 -9.71
CA LEU A 78 -4.45 8.30 -8.48
C LEU A 78 -5.79 7.62 -8.74
N GLY A 79 -6.47 7.98 -9.84
CA GLY A 79 -7.79 7.48 -10.20
C GLY A 79 -7.77 6.09 -10.80
N GLN A 80 -6.95 5.86 -11.84
CA GLN A 80 -6.87 4.57 -12.53
C GLN A 80 -6.29 3.47 -11.66
N LEU A 81 -5.20 3.74 -10.94
CA LEU A 81 -4.58 2.72 -10.08
C LEU A 81 -5.28 2.58 -8.73
N LYS A 82 -6.33 3.38 -8.49
CA LYS A 82 -7.07 3.45 -7.23
C LYS A 82 -6.12 3.40 -6.03
N VAL A 83 -5.04 4.20 -6.12
CA VAL A 83 -3.85 4.13 -5.25
C VAL A 83 -4.24 4.14 -3.78
N ARG A 84 -5.26 4.93 -3.44
CA ARG A 84 -5.81 5.02 -2.08
C ARG A 84 -6.49 3.72 -1.63
N GLU A 85 -7.32 3.12 -2.46
CA GLU A 85 -8.00 1.87 -2.13
C GLU A 85 -6.99 0.72 -1.99
N MET A 86 -5.97 0.70 -2.84
CA MET A 86 -4.86 -0.24 -2.75
C MET A 86 -4.02 -0.04 -1.49
N GLU A 87 -3.72 1.21 -1.14
CA GLU A 87 -3.04 1.55 0.11
C GLU A 87 -3.84 1.08 1.34
N ASP A 88 -5.12 1.44 1.43
CA ASP A 88 -6.02 1.00 2.50
C ASP A 88 -6.10 -0.53 2.58
N LEU A 89 -6.15 -1.23 1.44
CA LEU A 89 -6.16 -2.69 1.39
C LEU A 89 -4.86 -3.28 1.97
N ARG A 90 -3.71 -2.77 1.54
CA ARG A 90 -2.40 -3.26 2.00
C ARG A 90 -2.15 -2.93 3.46
N GLU A 91 -2.59 -1.77 3.93
CA GLU A 91 -2.47 -1.38 5.33
C GLU A 91 -3.32 -2.28 6.25
N ARG A 92 -4.55 -2.61 5.85
CA ARG A 92 -5.35 -3.62 6.56
C ARG A 92 -4.63 -4.97 6.62
N GLY A 93 -4.04 -5.38 5.49
CA GLY A 93 -3.27 -6.63 5.43
C GLY A 93 -2.06 -6.64 6.35
N ARG A 94 -1.34 -5.52 6.43
CA ARG A 94 -0.21 -5.31 7.35
C ARG A 94 -0.64 -5.44 8.81
N ILE A 95 -1.74 -4.79 9.19
CA ILE A 95 -2.28 -4.85 10.56
C ILE A 95 -2.67 -6.30 10.92
N GLU A 96 -3.30 -7.02 10.00
CA GLU A 96 -3.73 -8.40 10.22
C GLU A 96 -2.54 -9.37 10.28
N ALA A 97 -1.55 -9.23 9.40
CA ALA A 97 -0.31 -10.00 9.44
C ALA A 97 0.44 -9.80 10.76
N ALA A 98 0.57 -8.55 11.24
CA ALA A 98 1.21 -8.25 12.52
C ALA A 98 0.46 -8.89 13.70
N ARG A 99 -0.88 -8.92 13.67
CA ARG A 99 -1.69 -9.61 14.70
C ARG A 99 -1.45 -11.11 14.68
N ILE A 100 -1.39 -11.73 13.49
CA ILE A 100 -1.07 -13.15 13.34
C ILE A 100 0.34 -13.45 13.85
N GLY A 101 1.33 -12.60 13.55
CA GLY A 101 2.70 -12.74 14.06
C GLY A 101 2.78 -12.68 15.58
N ILE A 102 2.09 -11.72 16.21
CA ILE A 102 2.00 -11.63 17.68
C ILE A 102 1.34 -12.90 18.27
N TYR A 103 0.22 -13.33 17.68
CA TYR A 103 -0.47 -14.55 18.11
C TYR A 103 0.43 -15.78 17.98
N ALA A 104 1.14 -15.93 16.87
CA ALA A 104 2.06 -17.03 16.63
C ALA A 104 3.17 -17.09 17.69
N ARG A 105 3.84 -15.96 17.95
CA ARG A 105 4.88 -15.88 18.98
C ARG A 105 4.37 -16.27 20.37
N GLN A 106 3.19 -15.76 20.75
CA GLN A 106 2.58 -16.07 22.04
C GLN A 106 2.25 -17.56 22.16
N ARG A 107 1.59 -18.14 21.17
CA ARG A 107 1.17 -19.55 21.23
C ARG A 107 2.34 -20.53 21.15
N VAL A 108 3.37 -20.23 20.36
CA VAL A 108 4.57 -21.05 20.28
C VAL A 108 5.30 -21.07 21.62
N ALA A 109 5.37 -19.93 22.32
CA ALA A 109 5.95 -19.86 23.65
C ALA A 109 5.10 -20.58 24.72
N GLU A 110 3.77 -20.44 24.66
CA GLU A 110 2.84 -21.12 25.58
C GLU A 110 2.90 -22.65 25.47
N LEU A 111 3.09 -23.19 24.26
CA LEU A 111 2.96 -24.62 23.95
C LEU A 111 4.31 -25.31 23.67
N GLU A 112 5.43 -24.71 24.06
CA GLU A 112 6.77 -25.24 23.79
C GLU A 112 6.99 -26.67 24.34
N GLY A 113 6.28 -27.03 25.42
CA GLY A 113 6.32 -28.36 26.05
C GLY A 113 5.31 -29.38 25.50
N ASP A 114 4.41 -29.01 24.58
CA ASP A 114 3.40 -29.90 24.00
C ASP A 114 3.46 -29.88 22.46
N PRO A 115 4.23 -30.80 21.86
CA PRO A 115 4.41 -30.86 20.41
C PRO A 115 3.11 -31.12 19.64
N ALA A 116 2.16 -31.86 20.23
CA ALA A 116 0.91 -32.20 19.56
C ALA A 116 -0.04 -31.00 19.51
N ALA A 117 -0.13 -30.23 20.60
CA ALA A 117 -0.86 -28.97 20.62
C ALA A 117 -0.20 -27.92 19.70
N LEU A 118 1.13 -27.86 19.71
CA LEU A 118 1.89 -26.92 18.90
C LEU A 118 1.69 -27.16 17.40
N SER A 119 1.65 -28.41 16.94
CA SER A 119 1.37 -28.73 15.52
C SER A 119 0.00 -28.19 15.09
N LYS A 120 -1.04 -28.37 15.92
CA LYS A 120 -2.39 -27.87 15.62
C LYS A 120 -2.42 -26.34 15.50
N VAL A 121 -1.71 -25.66 16.39
CA VAL A 121 -1.59 -24.20 16.36
C VAL A 121 -0.85 -23.72 15.11
N LYS A 122 0.22 -24.42 14.70
CA LYS A 122 0.92 -24.08 13.45
C LYS A 122 0.00 -24.18 12.24
N ASP A 123 -0.84 -25.22 12.18
CA ASP A 123 -1.82 -25.38 11.11
C ASP A 123 -2.92 -24.31 11.15
N GLU A 124 -3.38 -23.93 12.35
CA GLU A 124 -4.30 -22.80 12.53
C GLU A 124 -3.71 -21.48 12.02
N ILE A 125 -2.46 -21.19 12.34
CA ILE A 125 -1.77 -19.96 11.90
C ILE A 125 -1.59 -19.95 10.38
N ARG A 126 -1.23 -21.08 9.77
CA ARG A 126 -1.15 -21.20 8.30
C ARG A 126 -2.49 -20.92 7.64
N GLU A 127 -3.57 -21.44 8.21
CA GLU A 127 -4.92 -21.19 7.74
C GLU A 127 -5.31 -19.71 7.90
N LEU A 128 -4.91 -19.04 8.99
CA LEU A 128 -5.11 -17.59 9.15
C LEU A 128 -4.36 -16.78 8.09
N LEU A 129 -3.10 -17.13 7.80
CA LEU A 129 -2.31 -16.51 6.73
C LEU A 129 -2.96 -16.74 5.36
N HIS A 130 -3.41 -17.96 5.08
CA HIS A 130 -4.08 -18.28 3.83
C HIS A 130 -5.38 -17.46 3.64
N ARG A 131 -6.19 -17.32 4.69
CA ARG A 131 -7.39 -16.47 4.65
C ARG A 131 -7.06 -15.00 4.43
N LEU A 132 -5.99 -14.51 5.04
CA LEU A 132 -5.49 -13.15 4.79
C LEU A 132 -5.12 -12.96 3.32
N GLU A 133 -4.37 -13.89 2.72
CA GLU A 133 -4.01 -13.84 1.30
C GLU A 133 -5.24 -13.83 0.40
N LEU A 134 -6.23 -14.69 0.66
CA LEU A 134 -7.48 -14.75 -0.10
C LEU A 134 -8.28 -13.44 0.02
N SER A 135 -8.36 -12.87 1.22
CA SER A 135 -9.00 -11.57 1.45
C SER A 135 -8.31 -10.45 0.67
N GLN A 136 -6.97 -10.43 0.69
CA GLN A 136 -6.17 -9.44 -0.03
C GLN A 136 -6.28 -9.60 -1.55
N HIS A 137 -6.30 -10.83 -2.05
CA HIS A 137 -6.51 -11.12 -3.46
C HIS A 137 -7.93 -10.70 -3.90
N GLY A 138 -8.96 -11.11 -3.17
CA GLY A 138 -10.34 -10.75 -3.44
C GLY A 138 -10.56 -9.23 -3.41
N GLY A 139 -9.98 -8.55 -2.42
CA GLY A 139 -9.99 -7.09 -2.34
C GLY A 139 -9.33 -6.43 -3.55
N ALA A 140 -8.16 -6.90 -3.97
CA ALA A 140 -7.47 -6.36 -5.13
C ALA A 140 -8.26 -6.56 -6.43
N VAL A 141 -8.89 -7.72 -6.62
CA VAL A 141 -9.75 -8.01 -7.78
C VAL A 141 -10.97 -7.08 -7.80
N LEU A 142 -11.59 -6.80 -6.64
CA LEU A 142 -12.71 -5.88 -6.54
C LEU A 142 -12.31 -4.44 -6.86
N ILE A 143 -11.12 -4.02 -6.43
CA ILE A 143 -10.56 -2.72 -6.77
C ILE A 143 -10.28 -2.64 -8.28
N ASP A 144 -9.70 -3.67 -8.89
CA ASP A 144 -9.36 -3.66 -10.32
C ASP A 144 -10.57 -3.87 -11.24
N SER A 145 -11.68 -4.39 -10.72
CA SER A 145 -12.89 -4.60 -11.49
C SER A 145 -13.48 -3.24 -11.93
N PRO A 146 -13.66 -3.00 -13.25
CA PRO A 146 -14.39 -1.83 -13.72
C PRO A 146 -15.80 -1.93 -13.15
N ASN A 147 -16.24 -0.92 -12.40
CA ASN A 147 -17.58 -0.86 -11.84
C ASN A 147 -18.59 -1.30 -12.91
N LYS A 148 -19.22 -2.46 -12.72
CA LYS A 148 -20.57 -2.69 -13.25
C LYS A 148 -21.46 -1.76 -12.45
N THR A 149 -21.55 -0.51 -12.85
CA THR A 149 -22.62 0.37 -12.40
C THR A 149 -23.96 -0.30 -12.72
N PRO A 150 -24.90 -0.38 -11.77
CA PRO A 150 -26.29 -0.69 -12.09
C PRO A 150 -26.91 0.37 -13.01
#